data_AF-A0AAU8XWE2-F1
#
_entry.id   AF-A0AAU8XWE2-F1
#
_cell.length_a   1.000
_cell.length_b   1.000
_cell.length_c   1.000
_cell.angle_alpha   90.00
_cell.angle_beta   90.00
_cell.angle_gamma   90.00
#
_symmetry.space_group_name_H-M   'P 1'
#
loop_
_entity.id
_entity.type
_entity.pdbx_description
1 polymer ?
#
loop_
_entity_poly.entity_id
_entity_poly.type
_entity_poly.pdbx_seq_one_letter_code
_entity_poly.pdbx_strand_id
1 'polypeptide(L)'
;MKKAMFIGAIGCGKTSFIQKLNELQMTYNKTQTIEFYNNVIDTPGEYVEHRAMYSNLMTTAIEADVIVLMQSATDPRIVLPTGFSTMFTKETIGVVTKTDIATNQQIEMVT
;
A
#
# COMPACT_ATOMS: atom_id res chain seq x y z
N MET A 1 2.45 18.02 9.33
CA MET A 1 2.95 17.06 8.32
C MET A 1 1.75 16.30 7.76
N LYS A 2 1.74 15.91 6.48
CA LYS A 2 0.63 15.13 5.89
C LYS A 2 0.67 13.68 6.41
N LYS A 3 -0.48 13.09 6.75
CA LYS A 3 -0.65 11.68 7.13
C LYS A 3 -0.87 10.80 5.89
N ALA A 4 0.00 9.82 5.66
CA ALA A 4 -0.06 8.94 4.50
C ALA A 4 -0.62 7.56 4.87
N MET A 5 -1.59 7.07 4.10
CA MET A 5 -2.16 5.73 4.25
C MET A 5 -1.66 4.81 3.13
N PHE A 6 -1.03 3.69 3.50
CA PHE A 6 -0.47 2.74 2.56
C PHE A 6 -1.41 1.57 2.36
N ILE A 7 -1.74 1.27 1.10
CA ILE A 7 -2.72 0.24 0.72
C ILE A 7 -2.11 -0.63 -0.38
N GLY A 8 -2.20 -1.95 -0.25
CA GLY A 8 -1.66 -2.88 -1.24
C GLY A 8 -1.67 -4.32 -0.73
N ALA A 9 -1.42 -5.28 -1.61
CA ALA A 9 -1.47 -6.70 -1.29
C ALA A 9 -0.53 -7.13 -0.16
N ILE A 10 -0.76 -8.33 0.39
CA ILE A 10 0.20 -8.97 1.29
C ILE A 10 1.52 -9.18 0.53
N GLY A 11 2.64 -8.81 1.15
CA GLY A 11 3.96 -8.99 0.54
C GLY A 11 4.31 -8.01 -0.58
N CYS A 12 3.50 -6.98 -0.85
CA CYS A 12 3.85 -5.95 -1.84
C CYS A 12 4.94 -4.96 -1.37
N GLY A 13 5.36 -5.04 -0.09
CA GLY A 13 6.48 -4.24 0.43
C GLY A 13 6.10 -3.00 1.25
N LYS A 14 4.82 -2.83 1.65
CA LYS A 14 4.35 -1.71 2.50
C LYS A 14 5.24 -1.49 3.73
N THR A 15 5.35 -2.49 4.62
CA THR A 15 6.09 -2.38 5.88
C THR A 15 7.55 -2.02 5.64
N SER A 16 8.22 -2.68 4.69
CA SER A 16 9.61 -2.38 4.33
C SER A 16 9.79 -0.96 3.78
N PHE A 17 8.85 -0.49 2.94
CA PHE A 17 8.86 0.86 2.40
C PHE A 17 8.67 1.91 3.50
N ILE A 18 7.71 1.69 4.40
CA ILE A 18 7.42 2.57 5.55
C ILE A 18 8.62 2.63 6.50
N GLN A 19 9.21 1.48 6.85
CA GLN A 19 10.40 1.42 7.70
C GLN A 19 11.55 2.21 7.07
N LYS A 20 11.79 2.04 5.76
CA LYS A 20 12.85 2.76 5.04
C LYS A 20 12.61 4.26 4.98
N LEU A 21 11.36 4.69 4.75
CA LEU A 21 10.96 6.10 4.71
C LEU A 21 11.16 6.80 6.06
N ASN A 22 10.99 6.07 7.17
CA ASN A 22 11.14 6.59 8.53
C ASN A 22 12.54 6.34 9.13
N GLU A 23 13.52 5.92 8.31
CA GLU A 23 14.88 5.59 8.75
C GLU A 23 14.93 4.56 9.90
N LEU A 24 13.93 3.68 9.97
CA LEU A 24 13.82 2.64 10.99
C LEU A 24 14.69 1.44 10.64
N GLN A 25 15.06 0.65 11.66
CA GLN A 25 15.69 -0.64 11.44
C GLN A 25 14.74 -1.59 10.73
N MET A 26 15.24 -2.23 9.67
CA MET A 26 14.48 -3.21 8.89
C MET A 26 14.21 -4.44 9.74
N THR A 27 13.00 -4.58 10.26
CA THR A 27 12.56 -5.75 11.01
C THR A 27 11.39 -6.41 10.27
N TYR A 28 11.55 -7.69 9.94
CA TYR A 28 10.54 -8.46 9.19
C TYR A 28 9.52 -9.08 10.16
N ASN A 29 8.80 -8.24 10.91
CA ASN A 29 7.63 -8.66 11.66
C ASN A 29 6.38 -8.22 10.88
N LYS A 30 5.56 -9.19 10.47
CA LYS A 30 4.31 -8.90 9.75
C LYS A 30 3.39 -8.05 10.64
N THR A 31 2.99 -6.90 10.15
CA THR A 31 2.00 -6.02 10.80
C THR A 31 0.65 -6.77 10.88
N GLN A 32 0.19 -7.11 12.09
CA GLN A 32 -1.14 -7.69 12.33
C GLN A 32 -2.16 -6.67 12.87
N THR A 33 -1.72 -5.42 13.09
CA THR A 33 -2.50 -4.31 13.69
C THR A 33 -2.10 -2.99 13.04
N ILE A 34 -2.99 -2.00 12.91
CA ILE A 34 -2.63 -0.66 12.40
C ILE A 34 -1.56 -0.04 13.31
N GLU A 35 -0.37 0.23 12.77
CA GLU A 35 0.74 0.89 13.48
C GLU A 35 0.89 2.34 13.00
N PHE A 36 0.78 3.28 13.94
CA PHE A 36 0.93 4.71 13.66
C PHE A 36 2.37 5.15 13.93
N TYR A 37 3.23 5.07 12.92
CA TYR A 37 4.55 5.72 12.98
C TYR A 37 4.43 7.15 12.50
N ASN A 38 4.53 8.11 13.43
CA ASN A 38 4.69 9.57 13.28
C ASN A 38 3.77 10.35 12.32
N ASN A 39 3.37 9.83 11.16
CA ASN A 39 2.34 10.31 10.22
C ASN A 39 1.91 9.21 9.21
N VAL A 40 2.03 7.92 9.55
CA VAL A 40 1.73 6.81 8.66
C VAL A 40 0.55 6.00 9.18
N ILE A 41 -0.35 5.60 8.28
CA ILE A 41 -1.37 4.58 8.49
C ILE A 41 -0.94 3.35 7.68
N ASP A 42 -0.39 2.33 8.34
CA ASP A 42 -0.13 1.02 7.72
C ASP A 42 -1.41 0.18 7.77
N THR A 43 -1.83 -0.36 6.62
CA THR A 43 -3.04 -1.19 6.53
C THR A 43 -2.68 -2.66 6.31
N PRO A 44 -3.43 -3.60 6.91
CA PRO A 44 -3.27 -5.02 6.61
C PRO A 44 -3.51 -5.28 5.11
N GLY A 45 -2.67 -6.10 4.48
CA GLY A 45 -2.80 -6.41 3.06
C GLY A 45 -4.10 -7.17 2.73
N GLU A 46 -4.61 -7.90 3.72
CA GLU A 46 -5.88 -8.61 3.73
C GLU A 46 -7.06 -7.69 3.36
N TYR A 47 -6.99 -6.40 3.71
CA TYR A 47 -8.10 -5.47 3.48
C TYR A 47 -8.33 -5.18 2.00
N VAL A 48 -7.27 -5.31 1.18
CA VAL A 48 -7.37 -5.19 -0.29
C VAL A 48 -7.73 -6.52 -0.93
N GLU A 49 -7.23 -7.64 -0.39
CA GLU A 49 -7.50 -8.98 -0.91
C GLU A 49 -8.94 -9.45 -0.61
N HIS A 50 -9.61 -8.87 0.39
CA HIS A 50 -11.00 -9.16 0.74
C HIS A 50 -11.92 -7.96 0.53
N ARG A 51 -12.71 -7.96 -0.55
CA ARG A 51 -13.66 -6.87 -0.89
C ARG A 51 -14.62 -6.47 0.23
N ALA A 52 -14.99 -7.41 1.11
CA ALA A 52 -15.84 -7.13 2.26
C ALA A 52 -15.22 -6.12 3.25
N MET A 53 -13.89 -5.90 3.18
CA MET A 53 -13.13 -4.98 4.03
C MET A 53 -12.86 -3.63 3.36
N TYR A 54 -13.38 -3.37 2.15
CA TYR A 54 -13.19 -2.08 1.48
C TYR A 54 -13.82 -0.91 2.27
N SER A 55 -14.91 -1.18 3.01
CA SER A 55 -15.50 -0.20 3.93
C SER A 55 -14.52 0.23 5.02
N ASN A 56 -13.70 -0.69 5.53
CA ASN A 56 -12.65 -0.37 6.50
C ASN A 56 -11.62 0.57 5.86
N LEU A 57 -11.17 0.28 4.63
CA LEU A 57 -10.25 1.17 3.91
C LEU A 57 -10.84 2.57 3.69
N MET A 58 -12.09 2.66 3.24
CA MET A 58 -12.76 3.95 3.02
C MET A 58 -12.90 4.74 4.33
N THR A 59 -13.27 4.07 5.42
CA THR A 59 -13.43 4.70 6.73
C THR A 59 -12.09 5.20 7.27
N THR A 60 -11.04 4.38 7.20
CA THR A 60 -9.70 4.76 7.64
C THR A 60 -9.11 5.89 6.78
N ALA A 61 -9.42 5.94 5.48
CA ALA A 61 -8.96 6.98 4.57
C ALA A 61 -9.45 8.39 4.94
N ILE A 62 -10.52 8.52 5.74
CA ILE A 62 -11.00 9.82 6.24
C ILE A 62 -9.91 10.54 7.04
N GLU A 63 -9.13 9.80 7.82
CA GLU A 63 -8.04 10.33 8.65
C GLU A 63 -6.72 10.59 7.90
N ALA A 64 -6.64 10.17 6.63
CA ALA A 64 -5.46 10.34 5.80
C ALA A 64 -5.51 11.68 5.02
N ASP A 65 -4.33 12.24 4.76
CA ASP A 65 -4.15 13.37 3.84
C ASP A 65 -3.80 12.91 2.43
N VAL A 66 -3.15 11.74 2.30
CA VAL A 66 -2.76 11.13 1.02
C VAL A 66 -2.88 9.60 1.08
N ILE A 67 -3.33 9.00 -0.02
CA ILE A 67 -3.38 7.55 -0.20
C ILE A 67 -2.21 7.11 -1.06
N VAL A 68 -1.49 6.09 -0.62
CA VAL A 68 -0.39 5.47 -1.36
C VAL A 68 -0.81 4.05 -1.73
N LEU A 69 -1.13 3.85 -3.01
CA LEU A 69 -1.48 2.55 -3.57
C LEU A 69 -0.20 1.84 -4.03
N MET A 70 0.08 0.69 -3.44
CA MET A 70 1.33 -0.07 -3.66
C MET A 70 1.07 -1.38 -4.39
N GLN A 71 1.71 -1.56 -5.54
CA GLN A 71 1.70 -2.79 -6.33
C GLN A 71 3.13 -3.33 -6.49
N SER A 72 3.31 -4.63 -6.28
CA SER A 72 4.59 -5.28 -6.51
C SER A 72 4.73 -5.62 -7.99
N ALA A 73 5.83 -5.20 -8.63
CA ALA A 73 6.12 -5.54 -10.02
C ALA A 73 6.21 -7.05 -10.24
N THR A 74 6.69 -7.79 -9.24
CA THR A 74 6.81 -9.26 -9.33
C THR A 74 5.54 -10.02 -8.97
N ASP A 75 4.46 -9.35 -8.55
CA ASP A 75 3.20 -10.05 -8.24
C ASP A 75 2.36 -10.18 -9.52
N PRO A 76 2.09 -11.39 -10.02
CA PRO A 76 1.33 -11.58 -11.25
C PRO A 76 -0.16 -11.27 -11.08
N ARG A 77 -0.63 -11.03 -9.84
CA ARG A 77 -2.04 -10.75 -9.54
C ARG A 77 -2.30 -9.26 -9.64
N ILE A 78 -3.38 -8.90 -10.33
CA ILE A 78 -3.96 -7.55 -10.29
C ILE A 78 -4.82 -7.46 -9.02
N VAL A 79 -4.19 -7.06 -7.91
CA VAL A 79 -4.85 -6.98 -6.59
C VAL A 79 -5.62 -5.66 -6.43
N LEU A 80 -5.13 -4.59 -7.07
CA LEU A 80 -5.82 -3.31 -7.15
C LEU A 80 -6.60 -3.24 -8.47
N PRO A 81 -7.94 -3.35 -8.46
CA PRO A 81 -8.74 -3.30 -9.69
C PRO A 81 -8.65 -1.93 -10.38
N THR A 82 -8.94 -1.89 -11.68
CA THR A 82 -9.03 -0.62 -12.42
C THR A 82 -9.98 0.35 -11.72
N GLY A 83 -9.52 1.59 -11.55
CA GLY A 83 -10.30 2.61 -10.86
C GLY A 83 -10.34 2.47 -9.33
N PHE A 84 -9.55 1.58 -8.71
CA PHE A 84 -9.55 1.41 -7.25
C PHE A 84 -9.34 2.74 -6.50
N SER A 85 -8.54 3.67 -7.04
CA SER A 85 -8.34 5.00 -6.47
C SER A 85 -9.61 5.83 -6.35
N THR A 86 -10.64 5.60 -7.19
CA THR A 86 -11.87 6.41 -7.20
C THR A 86 -12.75 6.20 -5.98
N MET A 87 -12.47 5.19 -5.15
CA MET A 87 -13.15 5.00 -3.87
C MET A 87 -12.70 6.01 -2.79
N PHE A 88 -11.58 6.71 -3.02
CA PHE A 88 -11.03 7.69 -2.10
C PHE A 88 -11.21 9.11 -2.64
N THR A 89 -11.55 10.05 -1.76
CA THR A 89 -11.65 11.49 -2.10
C THR A 89 -10.32 12.23 -1.89
N LYS A 90 -9.29 11.52 -1.42
CA LYS A 90 -7.98 12.06 -1.09
C LYS A 90 -7.04 11.98 -2.30
N GLU A 91 -6.03 12.85 -2.31
CA GLU A 91 -4.90 12.75 -3.25
C GLU A 91 -4.33 11.33 -3.20
N THR A 92 -4.13 10.71 -4.37
CA THR A 92 -3.69 9.31 -4.47
C THR A 92 -2.44 9.20 -5.31
N ILE A 93 -1.44 8.49 -4.79
CA ILE A 93 -0.16 8.22 -5.43
C ILE A 93 -0.04 6.71 -5.68
N GLY A 94 0.27 6.31 -6.91
CA GLY A 94 0.63 4.94 -7.24
C GLY A 94 2.12 4.68 -7.07
N VAL A 95 2.49 3.57 -6.45
CA VAL A 95 3.88 3.14 -6.25
C VAL A 95 4.03 1.69 -6.71
N VAL A 96 4.95 1.49 -7.65
CA VAL A 96 5.40 0.15 -8.07
C VAL A 96 6.66 -0.23 -7.29
N THR A 97 6.62 -1.36 -6.58
CA THR A 97 7.74 -1.87 -5.77
C THR A 97 8.44 -3.06 -6.43
N LYS A 98 9.62 -3.41 -5.92
CA LYS A 98 10.44 -4.56 -6.37
C LYS A 98 10.87 -4.49 -7.85
N THR A 99 11.00 -3.26 -8.37
CA THR A 99 11.46 -3.02 -9.74
C THR A 99 12.90 -3.45 -9.97
N ASP A 100 13.71 -3.55 -8.91
CA ASP A 100 15.10 -4.01 -8.93
C ASP A 100 15.27 -5.49 -9.29
N ILE A 101 14.23 -6.30 -9.05
CA ILE A 101 14.22 -7.75 -9.33
C ILE A 101 13.15 -8.15 -10.35
N ALA A 102 12.41 -7.20 -10.91
CA ALA A 102 11.37 -7.44 -11.91
C ALA A 102 11.91 -7.31 -13.34
N THR A 103 11.28 -8.01 -14.28
CA THR A 103 11.53 -7.79 -15.71
C THR A 103 10.81 -6.53 -16.20
N ASN A 104 11.25 -5.95 -17.33
CA ASN A 104 10.56 -4.81 -17.93
C ASN A 104 9.09 -5.12 -18.24
N GLN A 105 8.80 -6.33 -18.74
CA GLN A 105 7.44 -6.79 -19.00
C GLN A 105 6.58 -6.80 -17.72
N GLN A 106 7.15 -7.24 -16.60
CA GLN A 106 6.45 -7.24 -15.31
C GLN A 106 6.12 -5.83 -14.83
N ILE A 107 7.03 -4.88 -15.02
CA ILE A 107 6.80 -3.47 -14.68
C ILE A 107 5.69 -2.89 -15.56
N GLU A 108 5.75 -3.11 -16.87
CA GLU A 108 4.73 -2.63 -17.83
C GLU A 108 3.32 -3.17 -17.54
N MET A 109 3.20 -4.39 -17.00
CA MET A 109 1.90 -4.98 -16.66
C MET A 109 1.21 -4.30 -15.46
N VAL A 110 1.95 -3.59 -14.61
CA VAL A 110 1.43 -3.00 -13.36
C VAL A 110 1.41 -1.46 -13.35
N THR A 111 1.91 -0.82 -14.40
CA THR A 111 1.89 0.64 -14.61
C THR A 111 0.80 1.05 -15.58
#